data_AF-A0A0J1I9G6-F1
#
_entry.id   AF-A0A0J1I9G6-F1
#
_cell.length_a   1.000
_cell.length_b   1.000
_cell.length_c   1.000
_cell.angle_alpha   90.00
_cell.angle_beta   90.00
_cell.angle_gamma   90.00
#
_symmetry.space_group_name_H-M   'P 1'
#
loop_
_entity.id
_entity.type
_entity.pdbx_description
1 polymer ?
#
loop_
_entity_poly.entity_id
_entity_poly.type
_entity_poly.pdbx_seq_one_letter_code
_entity_poly.pdbx_strand_id
1 'polypeptide(L)'
;MVSTADEMFLDTEGWQAILDRRQEIFTDMLPGASLGILPKKNFDSPVGTMLTWVRQADRMEVAYQSFTGFENTSVDLLMVVDDETLEYLHSQAQDNAFNEMKEQIRNGNVLLYVMKTLDELLDLGYEELIEVLKIPVLGACR
;
A
#
# COMPACT_ATOMS: atom_id res chain seq x y z
N MET A 1 -24.47 8.94 -6.36
CA MET A 1 -24.07 8.79 -4.95
C MET A 1 -22.70 8.14 -4.99
N VAL A 2 -21.69 8.82 -4.45
CA VAL A 2 -20.36 8.24 -4.25
C VAL A 2 -20.48 7.25 -3.10
N SER A 3 -19.86 6.07 -3.18
CA SER A 3 -19.94 5.09 -2.09
C SER A 3 -19.06 5.55 -0.92
N THR A 4 -19.35 5.08 0.30
CA THR A 4 -18.50 5.35 1.48
C THR A 4 -17.04 4.96 1.22
N ALA A 5 -16.79 3.80 0.61
CA ALA A 5 -15.46 3.38 0.19
C ALA A 5 -14.78 4.37 -0.76
N ASP A 6 -15.49 4.98 -1.70
CA ASP A 6 -14.92 5.99 -2.59
C ASP A 6 -14.56 7.28 -1.82
N GLU A 7 -15.38 7.68 -0.84
CA GLU A 7 -15.07 8.83 0.02
C GLU A 7 -13.82 8.56 0.88
N MET A 8 -13.75 7.38 1.51
CA MET A 8 -12.58 6.97 2.32
C MET A 8 -11.33 6.76 1.46
N PHE A 9 -11.49 6.26 0.24
CA PHE A 9 -10.38 6.11 -0.69
C PHE A 9 -9.80 7.46 -1.11
N LEU A 10 -10.65 8.49 -1.24
CA LEU A 10 -10.25 9.84 -1.63
C LEU A 10 -9.83 10.72 -0.44
N ASP A 11 -9.98 10.24 0.81
CA ASP A 11 -9.58 10.95 2.03
C ASP A 11 -8.06 10.96 2.21
N THR A 12 -7.42 11.85 1.46
CA THR A 12 -5.97 12.02 1.45
C THR A 12 -5.41 12.36 2.84
N GLU A 13 -6.15 13.14 3.64
CA GLU A 13 -5.72 13.53 4.98
C GLU A 13 -5.76 12.35 5.94
N GLY A 14 -6.80 11.52 5.87
CA GLY A 14 -6.91 10.29 6.65
C GLY A 14 -5.80 9.28 6.33
N TRP A 15 -5.51 9.08 5.03
CA TRP A 15 -4.38 8.24 4.62
C TRP A 15 -3.02 8.83 5.03
N GLN A 16 -2.82 10.14 4.91
CA GLN A 16 -1.58 10.78 5.34
C GLN A 16 -1.38 10.64 6.85
N ALA A 17 -2.45 10.76 7.64
CA ALA A 17 -2.41 10.58 9.08
C ALA A 17 -1.99 9.15 9.49
N ILE A 18 -2.36 8.12 8.72
CA ILE A 18 -1.86 6.74 8.93
C ILE A 18 -0.33 6.70 8.80
N LEU A 19 0.22 7.32 7.76
CA LEU A 19 1.65 7.34 7.48
C LEU A 19 2.42 8.13 8.53
N ASP A 20 1.92 9.31 8.88
CA ASP A 20 2.59 10.22 9.82
C ASP A 20 2.69 9.65 11.24
N ARG A 21 1.78 8.75 11.62
CA ARG A 21 1.80 8.10 12.95
C ARG A 21 2.84 7.01 13.09
N ARG A 22 3.28 6.44 11.97
CA ARG A 22 4.19 5.29 11.94
C ARG A 22 5.39 5.57 11.03
N GLN A 23 5.89 6.80 11.07
CA GLN A 23 7.02 7.25 10.24
C GLN A 23 8.27 6.38 10.44
N GLU A 24 8.43 5.77 11.62
CA GLU A 24 9.55 4.89 11.92
C GLU A 24 9.65 3.71 10.95
N ILE A 25 8.52 3.21 10.43
CA ILE A 25 8.47 2.11 9.46
C ILE A 25 9.20 2.45 8.16
N PHE A 26 9.28 3.74 7.83
CA PHE A 26 9.74 4.24 6.54
C PHE A 26 11.08 4.98 6.61
N THR A 27 11.72 4.97 7.79
CA THR A 27 12.92 5.79 8.06
C THR A 27 14.05 5.49 7.08
N ASP A 28 14.29 4.20 6.81
CA ASP A 28 15.39 3.73 5.99
C ASP A 28 15.05 3.66 4.49
N MET A 29 13.78 3.92 4.13
CA MET A 29 13.36 3.88 2.73
C MET A 29 13.98 5.04 1.94
N LEU A 30 14.49 4.71 0.75
CA LEU A 30 15.05 5.69 -0.17
C LEU A 30 13.96 6.52 -0.87
N PRO A 31 14.21 7.81 -1.17
CA PRO A 31 13.28 8.63 -1.93
C PRO A 31 12.90 7.98 -3.27
N GLY A 32 11.60 7.99 -3.60
CA GLY A 32 11.03 7.34 -4.78
C GLY A 32 10.50 5.93 -4.51
N ALA A 33 10.89 5.29 -3.40
CA ALA A 33 10.29 4.04 -2.97
C ALA A 33 8.77 4.21 -2.78
N SER A 34 7.99 3.27 -3.27
CA SER A 34 6.56 3.43 -3.45
C SER A 34 5.73 2.19 -3.13
N LEU A 35 4.53 2.41 -2.61
CA LEU A 35 3.50 1.40 -2.39
C LEU A 35 2.18 1.90 -2.97
N GLY A 36 1.48 1.04 -3.71
CA GLY A 36 0.16 1.31 -4.26
C GLY A 36 -0.95 0.60 -3.49
N ILE A 37 -2.10 1.26 -3.34
CA ILE A 37 -3.36 0.70 -2.91
C ILE A 37 -4.38 0.90 -4.03
N LEU A 38 -4.88 -0.20 -4.57
CA LEU A 38 -5.81 -0.23 -5.69
C LEU A 38 -7.14 -0.87 -5.24
N PRO A 39 -8.26 -0.14 -5.32
CA PRO A 39 -9.58 -0.74 -5.14
C PRO A 39 -9.78 -1.88 -6.14
N LYS A 40 -10.29 -3.03 -5.68
CA LYS A 40 -10.45 -4.25 -6.49
C LYS A 40 -11.34 -4.02 -7.71
N LYS A 41 -12.34 -3.13 -7.61
CA LYS A 41 -13.16 -2.70 -8.75
C LYS A 41 -12.38 -2.00 -9.87
N ASN A 42 -11.23 -1.40 -9.54
CA ASN A 42 -10.34 -0.74 -10.50
C ASN A 42 -9.32 -1.72 -11.10
N PHE A 43 -9.19 -2.93 -10.56
CA PHE A 43 -8.25 -3.95 -11.01
C PHE A 43 -8.58 -4.48 -12.41
N ASP A 44 -9.86 -4.73 -12.67
CA ASP A 44 -10.37 -5.22 -13.96
C ASP A 44 -10.77 -4.08 -14.92
N SER A 45 -10.55 -2.82 -14.52
CA SER A 45 -10.89 -1.64 -15.32
C SER A 45 -9.74 -1.30 -16.29
N PRO A 46 -10.04 -0.88 -17.54
CA PRO A 46 -9.01 -0.41 -18.47
C PRO A 46 -8.25 0.83 -17.97
N VAL A 47 -8.91 1.65 -17.14
CA VAL A 47 -8.29 2.78 -16.43
C VAL A 47 -8.86 2.81 -15.01
N GLY A 48 -7.98 2.65 -14.02
CA GLY A 48 -8.27 2.74 -12.61
C GLY A 48 -7.56 3.92 -11.96
N THR A 49 -7.99 4.28 -10.75
CA THR A 49 -7.23 5.18 -9.87
C THR A 49 -6.60 4.36 -8.76
N MET A 50 -5.32 4.60 -8.51
CA MET A 50 -4.54 3.99 -7.44
C MET A 50 -4.09 5.09 -6.47
N LEU A 51 -4.24 4.82 -5.18
CA LEU A 51 -3.64 5.63 -4.12
C LEU A 51 -2.20 5.15 -3.94
N THR A 52 -1.26 6.07 -3.87
CA THR A 52 0.17 5.77 -3.79
C THR A 52 0.78 6.42 -2.58
N TRP A 53 1.55 5.66 -1.82
CA TRP A 53 2.45 6.18 -0.80
C TRP A 53 3.84 6.23 -1.40
N VAL A 54 4.40 7.43 -1.50
CA VAL A 54 5.73 7.62 -2.09
C VAL A 54 6.66 8.22 -1.06
N ARG A 55 7.82 7.61 -0.87
CA ARG A 55 8.88 8.14 -0.01
C ARG A 55 9.43 9.42 -0.65
N GLN A 56 9.23 10.54 0.04
CA GLN A 56 9.91 11.79 -0.22
C GLN A 56 11.23 11.84 0.58
N ALA A 57 11.92 12.98 0.54
CA ALA A 57 13.20 13.13 1.23
C ALA A 57 13.11 12.92 2.76
N ASP A 58 11.98 13.25 3.38
CA ASP A 58 11.79 13.28 4.83
C ASP A 58 10.64 12.38 5.31
N ARG A 59 9.55 12.28 4.55
CA ARG A 59 8.34 11.52 4.92
C ARG A 59 7.78 10.67 3.79
N MET A 60 6.86 9.77 4.11
CA MET A 60 5.97 9.19 3.10
C MET A 60 4.85 10.17 2.79
N GLU A 61 4.49 10.30 1.52
CA GLU A 61 3.41 11.18 1.06
C GLU A 61 2.35 10.41 0.28
N VAL A 62 1.08 10.71 0.57
CA VAL A 62 -0.06 10.20 -0.18
C VAL A 62 -0.23 10.98 -1.48
N ALA A 63 -0.33 10.26 -2.58
CA ALA A 63 -0.67 10.78 -3.90
C ALA A 63 -1.66 9.83 -4.61
N TYR A 64 -2.12 10.22 -5.80
CA TYR A 64 -2.93 9.35 -6.66
C TYR A 64 -2.30 9.28 -8.05
N GLN A 65 -2.39 8.09 -8.64
CA GLN A 65 -1.89 7.82 -9.97
C GLN A 65 -2.91 6.99 -10.76
N SER A 66 -2.92 7.16 -12.09
CA SER A 66 -3.71 6.30 -12.96
C SER A 66 -3.09 4.90 -13.01
N PHE A 67 -3.90 3.88 -12.80
CA PHE A 67 -3.55 2.49 -13.01
C PHE A 67 -4.07 2.04 -14.39
N THR A 68 -3.16 1.60 -15.25
CA THR A 68 -3.49 1.13 -16.62
C THR A 68 -3.01 -0.30 -16.86
N GLY A 69 -2.97 -1.09 -15.78
CA GLY A 69 -2.46 -2.45 -15.76
C GLY A 69 -1.04 -2.58 -15.18
N PHE A 70 -0.66 -3.81 -14.86
CA PHE A 70 0.61 -4.13 -14.18
C PHE A 70 1.86 -3.74 -14.97
N GLU A 71 1.83 -3.84 -16.30
CA GLU A 71 2.99 -3.54 -17.14
C GLU A 71 3.40 -2.06 -17.06
N ASN A 72 2.45 -1.18 -16.70
CA ASN A 72 2.65 0.26 -16.63
C ASN A 72 2.63 0.79 -15.18
N THR A 73 2.48 -0.08 -14.18
CA THR A 73 2.48 0.36 -12.78
C THR A 73 3.89 0.65 -12.32
N SER A 74 4.13 1.83 -11.76
CA SER A 74 5.46 2.27 -11.32
C SER A 74 5.72 2.04 -9.83
N VAL A 75 4.81 1.36 -9.13
CA VAL A 75 4.95 1.10 -7.68
C VAL A 75 5.78 -0.16 -7.42
N ASP A 76 6.53 -0.17 -6.32
CA ASP A 76 7.39 -1.30 -5.94
C ASP A 76 6.57 -2.43 -5.29
N LEU A 77 5.52 -2.06 -4.57
CA LEU A 77 4.53 -2.96 -3.97
C LEU A 77 3.12 -2.49 -4.34
N LEU A 78 2.20 -3.43 -4.60
CA LEU A 78 0.80 -3.12 -4.88
C LEU A 78 -0.13 -3.97 -4.02
N MET A 79 -0.98 -3.32 -3.24
CA MET A 79 -2.09 -3.93 -2.52
C MET A 79 -3.39 -3.74 -3.30
N VAL A 80 -4.09 -4.83 -3.59
CA VAL A 80 -5.44 -4.80 -4.16
C VAL A 80 -6.44 -5.14 -3.05
N VAL A 81 -7.39 -4.23 -2.81
CA VAL A 81 -8.30 -4.27 -1.66
C VAL A 81 -9.74 -4.08 -2.11
N ASP A 82 -10.70 -4.84 -1.56
CA ASP A 82 -12.11 -4.55 -1.81
C ASP A 82 -12.62 -3.37 -0.99
N ASP A 83 -13.84 -2.91 -1.30
CA ASP A 83 -14.44 -1.72 -0.70
C ASP A 83 -14.60 -1.88 0.84
N GLU A 84 -14.99 -3.05 1.33
CA GLU A 84 -15.14 -3.33 2.76
C GLU A 84 -13.79 -3.28 3.51
N THR A 85 -12.76 -3.91 2.94
CA THR A 85 -11.41 -3.90 3.50
C THR A 85 -10.81 -2.50 3.49
N LEU A 86 -11.05 -1.73 2.42
CA LEU A 86 -10.58 -0.35 2.31
C LEU A 86 -11.21 0.54 3.38
N GLU A 87 -12.53 0.50 3.53
CA GLU A 87 -13.25 1.24 4.57
C GLU A 87 -12.74 0.85 5.96
N TYR A 88 -12.55 -0.45 6.19
CA TYR A 88 -12.02 -0.97 7.44
C TYR A 88 -10.62 -0.42 7.73
N LEU A 89 -9.66 -0.56 6.82
CA LEU A 89 -8.29 -0.08 7.03
C LEU A 89 -8.23 1.42 7.29
N HIS A 90 -9.02 2.21 6.55
CA HIS A 90 -9.10 3.64 6.75
C HIS A 90 -9.71 3.99 8.13
N SER A 91 -10.74 3.27 8.58
CA SER A 91 -11.34 3.48 9.91
C SER A 91 -10.35 3.25 11.06
N GLN A 92 -9.32 2.43 10.85
CA GLN A 92 -8.28 2.11 11.84
C GLN A 92 -7.14 3.13 11.83
N ALA A 93 -7.30 4.25 11.11
CA ALA A 93 -6.29 5.30 11.01
C ALA A 93 -5.81 5.84 12.37
N GLN A 94 -6.67 5.75 13.39
CA GLN A 94 -6.34 6.26 14.71
C GLN A 94 -5.61 5.28 15.63
N ASP A 95 -5.58 3.99 15.28
CA ASP A 95 -5.13 2.95 16.21
C ASP A 95 -3.98 2.15 15.60
N ASN A 96 -4.30 1.11 14.83
CA ASN A 96 -3.38 0.02 14.51
C ASN A 96 -3.38 -0.36 13.02
N ALA A 97 -3.62 0.59 12.12
CA ALA A 97 -3.79 0.37 10.68
C ALA A 97 -2.82 -0.64 10.03
N PHE A 98 -1.51 -0.59 10.33
CA PHE A 98 -0.53 -1.55 9.80
C PHE A 98 -0.68 -2.98 10.34
N ASN A 99 -1.06 -3.12 11.62
CA ASN A 99 -1.38 -4.44 12.18
C ASN A 99 -2.62 -5.01 11.48
N GLU A 100 -3.61 -4.17 11.19
CA GLU A 100 -4.80 -4.61 10.47
C GLU A 100 -4.50 -4.92 9.01
N MET A 101 -3.68 -4.13 8.31
CA MET A 101 -3.19 -4.47 6.96
C MET A 101 -2.55 -5.85 6.94
N LYS A 102 -1.67 -6.14 7.90
CA LYS A 102 -1.05 -7.47 8.06
C LYS A 102 -2.10 -8.58 8.25
N GLU A 103 -3.11 -8.37 9.11
CA GLU A 103 -4.17 -9.36 9.30
C GLU A 103 -5.03 -9.55 8.03
N GLN A 104 -5.35 -8.49 7.30
CA GLN A 104 -6.09 -8.57 6.05
C GLN A 104 -5.30 -9.28 4.94
N ILE A 105 -3.97 -9.08 4.86
CA ILE A 105 -3.08 -9.85 3.99
C ILE A 105 -3.10 -11.33 4.38
N ARG A 106 -2.94 -11.65 5.66
CA ARG A 106 -2.92 -13.03 6.19
C ARG A 106 -4.24 -13.76 5.93
N ASN A 107 -5.37 -13.07 6.01
CA ASN A 107 -6.70 -13.63 5.78
C ASN A 107 -7.07 -13.71 4.29
N GLY A 108 -6.25 -13.15 3.38
CA GLY A 108 -6.48 -13.17 1.94
C GLY A 108 -7.47 -12.11 1.42
N ASN A 109 -7.81 -11.12 2.24
CA ASN A 109 -8.68 -10.00 1.86
C ASN A 109 -7.90 -8.90 1.11
N VAL A 110 -6.59 -8.80 1.36
CA VAL A 110 -5.66 -7.97 0.59
C VAL A 110 -4.81 -8.88 -0.29
N LEU A 111 -4.82 -8.64 -1.60
CA LEU A 111 -3.86 -9.28 -2.52
C LEU A 111 -2.63 -8.38 -2.64
N LEU A 112 -1.48 -8.90 -2.25
CA LEU A 112 -0.21 -8.19 -2.33
C LEU A 112 0.62 -8.68 -3.52
N TYR A 113 0.98 -7.76 -4.40
CA TYR A 113 1.89 -7.98 -5.52
C TYR A 113 3.22 -7.27 -5.24
N VAL A 114 4.31 -8.01 -5.43
CA VAL A 114 5.68 -7.52 -5.25
C VAL A 114 6.26 -7.31 -6.65
N MET A 115 6.56 -6.05 -7.00
CA MET A 115 6.97 -5.68 -8.37
C MET A 115 8.50 -5.71 -8.55
N LYS A 116 9.23 -5.75 -7.43
CA LYS A 116 10.69 -5.88 -7.34
C LYS A 116 11.07 -7.18 -6.66
N THR A 117 12.31 -7.62 -6.87
CA THR A 117 12.88 -8.73 -6.10
C THR A 117 13.09 -8.33 -4.63
N LEU A 118 13.25 -9.33 -3.74
CA LEU A 118 13.54 -9.04 -2.34
C LEU A 118 14.82 -8.21 -2.18
N ASP A 119 15.90 -8.58 -2.88
CA ASP A 119 17.18 -7.89 -2.78
C ASP A 119 17.04 -6.41 -3.18
N GLU A 120 16.31 -6.12 -4.27
CA GLU A 120 16.02 -4.75 -4.68
C GLU A 120 15.18 -3.98 -3.64
N LEU A 121 14.23 -4.64 -2.97
CA LEU A 121 13.44 -3.99 -1.92
C LEU A 121 14.30 -3.70 -0.68
N LEU A 122 15.20 -4.62 -0.29
CA LEU A 122 16.13 -4.38 0.82
C LEU A 122 17.11 -3.25 0.49
N ASP A 123 17.63 -3.20 -0.74
CA ASP A 123 18.48 -2.10 -1.21
C ASP A 123 17.75 -0.74 -1.21
N LEU A 124 16.42 -0.76 -1.35
CA LEU A 124 15.55 0.43 -1.26
C LEU A 124 15.08 0.74 0.18
N GLY A 125 15.45 -0.08 1.17
CA GLY A 125 15.14 0.15 2.59
C GLY A 125 13.77 -0.37 3.08
N TYR A 126 13.18 -1.36 2.41
CA TYR A 126 11.86 -1.91 2.77
C TYR A 126 11.86 -2.88 3.97
N GLU A 127 13.01 -3.12 4.60
CA GLU A 127 13.18 -4.17 5.63
C GLU A 127 12.13 -4.07 6.75
N GLU A 128 11.98 -2.90 7.35
CA GLU A 128 11.02 -2.67 8.44
C GLU A 128 9.56 -2.84 7.96
N LEU A 129 9.20 -2.34 6.78
CA LEU A 129 7.85 -2.50 6.23
C LEU A 129 7.53 -3.98 5.97
N ILE A 130 8.47 -4.74 5.41
CA ILE A 130 8.35 -6.18 5.17
C ILE A 130 8.16 -6.91 6.50
N GLU A 131 8.93 -6.54 7.53
CA GLU A 131 8.82 -7.14 8.85
C GLU A 131 7.46 -6.85 9.51
N VAL A 132 6.99 -5.60 9.46
CA VAL A 132 5.72 -5.17 10.06
C VAL A 132 4.53 -5.83 9.39
N LEU A 133 4.48 -5.80 8.06
CA LEU A 133 3.39 -6.40 7.28
C LEU A 133 3.49 -7.93 7.19
N LYS A 134 4.58 -8.52 7.70
CA LYS A 134 4.91 -9.95 7.57
C LYS A 134 4.68 -10.44 6.15
N ILE A 135 5.14 -9.65 5.18
CA ILE A 135 4.99 -9.95 3.76
C ILE A 135 5.60 -11.34 3.54
N PRO A 136 4.83 -12.30 3.02
CA PRO A 136 5.35 -13.62 2.76
C PRO A 136 6.35 -13.51 1.63
N VAL A 137 7.63 -13.36 1.99
CA VAL A 137 8.71 -13.52 1.03
C VAL A 137 8.75 -15.01 0.73
N LEU A 138 8.15 -15.41 -0.39
CA LEU A 138 8.41 -16.71 -0.97
C LEU A 138 9.87 -16.69 -1.44
N GLY A 139 10.77 -17.02 -0.52
CA GLY A 139 12.12 -17.43 -0.89
C GLY A 139 11.99 -18.54 -1.91
N ALA A 140 12.72 -18.45 -3.01
CA ALA A 140 12.82 -19.54 -3.96
C ALA A 140 13.03 -20.83 -3.16
N CYS A 141 12.09 -21.78 -3.28
CA CYS A 141 12.27 -23.10 -2.70
C CYS A 141 13.66 -23.58 -3.13
N ARG A 142 14.55 -23.74 -2.15
CA ARG A 142 15.84 -24.39 -2.36
C ARG A 142 15.63 -25.87 -2.61
#